data_AF-A0A2W5BIM3-F1
#
_entry.id   AF-A0A2W5BIM3-F1
#
_cell.length_a   1.000
_cell.length_b   1.000
_cell.length_c   1.000
_cell.angle_alpha   90.00
_cell.angle_beta   90.00
_cell.angle_gamma   90.00
#
_symmetry.space_group_name_H-M   'P 1'
#
loop_
_entity.id
_entity.type
_entity.pdbx_description
1 polymer ?
#
loop_
_entity_poly.entity_id
_entity_poly.type
_entity_poly.pdbx_seq_one_letter_code
_entity_poly.pdbx_strand_id
1 'polypeptide(L)'
;MLRGMGFAHILAHAGFYRLAYGEAITRLAEARDETDADCLIVALAYVCETDPLLEVAGLAWLDGHDLLKRGGLDPFWHKRPKLGLGQPAKLHGLTAADADAHRGLYTFSPAQLRHRFDAVSDQSSDTFGALLPSVIGAGGTELSATGAAATEQDAADRYWAKSASFAEHQRTNGDRRWRWKPPLSRQGHHARTIAELKEVAMPAERTRGHAANWLDDNGANPRFRKD
;
A
#
# COMPACT_ATOMS: atom_id res chain seq x y z
N MET A 1 -1.93 0.56 0.83
CA MET A 1 -1.73 -0.55 -0.13
C MET A 1 -0.27 -0.89 0.01
N LEU A 2 0.06 -2.14 0.33
CA LEU A 2 1.46 -2.56 0.40
C LEU A 2 2.08 -2.27 -0.98
N ARG A 3 3.07 -1.39 -1.01
CA ARG A 3 3.60 -0.78 -2.23
C ARG A 3 4.19 -1.90 -3.11
N GLY A 4 3.82 -1.94 -4.39
CA GLY A 4 4.24 -2.99 -5.32
C GLY A 4 3.42 -4.29 -5.30
N MET A 5 2.65 -4.56 -4.23
CA MET A 5 1.98 -5.86 -4.07
C MET A 5 0.56 -5.90 -4.66
N GLY A 6 0.23 -7.04 -5.28
CA GLY A 6 -1.06 -7.32 -5.93
C GLY A 6 -1.62 -8.70 -5.59
N PHE A 7 -2.55 -9.18 -6.41
CA PHE A 7 -3.21 -10.49 -6.21
C PHE A 7 -2.20 -11.65 -6.14
N ALA A 8 -1.19 -11.64 -7.01
CA ALA A 8 -0.15 -12.67 -7.06
C ALA A 8 0.62 -12.82 -5.73
N HIS A 9 0.68 -11.76 -4.91
CA HIS A 9 1.47 -11.75 -3.70
C HIS A 9 0.71 -12.24 -2.46
N ILE A 10 -0.59 -12.54 -2.57
CA ILE A 10 -1.43 -12.85 -1.41
C ILE A 10 -0.90 -14.09 -0.66
N LEU A 11 -0.55 -15.16 -1.40
CA LEU A 11 -0.03 -16.38 -0.80
C LEU A 11 1.34 -16.16 -0.17
N ALA A 12 2.29 -15.60 -0.93
CA ALA A 12 3.63 -15.33 -0.39
C ALA A 12 3.61 -14.40 0.83
N HIS A 13 2.77 -13.36 0.82
CA HIS A 13 2.57 -12.47 1.98
C HIS A 13 2.02 -13.21 3.20
N ALA A 14 1.06 -14.11 2.98
CA ALA A 14 0.52 -14.97 4.05
C ALA A 14 1.60 -15.91 4.60
N GLY A 15 2.44 -16.49 3.74
CA GLY A 15 3.58 -17.30 4.14
C GLY A 15 4.64 -16.52 4.92
N PHE A 16 4.90 -15.26 4.53
CA PHE A 16 5.85 -14.39 5.22
C PHE A 16 5.50 -14.19 6.70
N TYR A 17 4.20 -14.07 7.02
CA TYR A 17 3.72 -13.93 8.41
C TYR A 17 3.99 -15.17 9.26
N ARG A 18 4.24 -16.33 8.64
CA ARG A 18 4.51 -17.61 9.29
C ARG A 18 5.98 -17.86 9.54
N LEU A 19 6.88 -17.06 8.96
CA LEU A 19 8.31 -17.14 9.26
C LEU A 19 8.56 -16.77 10.73
N ALA A 20 9.61 -17.36 11.32
CA ALA A 20 10.14 -16.87 12.58
C ALA A 20 10.51 -15.40 12.41
N TYR A 21 10.22 -14.54 13.40
CA TYR A 21 10.40 -13.09 13.22
C TYR A 21 11.85 -12.71 12.87
N GLY A 22 12.83 -13.40 13.45
CA GLY A 22 14.24 -13.17 13.15
C GLY A 22 14.57 -13.45 11.68
N GLU A 23 14.05 -14.55 11.14
CA GLU A 23 14.20 -14.92 9.72
C GLU A 23 13.48 -13.92 8.81
N ALA A 24 12.25 -13.53 9.15
CA ALA A 24 11.49 -12.54 8.40
C ALA A 24 12.26 -11.20 8.27
N ILE A 25 12.85 -10.73 9.38
CA ILE A 25 13.60 -9.47 9.40
C ILE A 25 14.93 -9.59 8.64
N THR A 26 15.64 -10.72 8.75
CA THR A 26 16.86 -10.98 7.96
C THR A 26 16.56 -10.90 6.47
N ARG A 27 15.50 -11.58 6.00
CA ARG A 27 15.12 -11.57 4.58
C ARG A 27 14.72 -10.17 4.10
N LEU A 28 14.04 -9.38 4.94
CA LEU A 28 13.74 -7.99 4.62
C LEU A 28 15.00 -7.13 4.52
N ALA A 29 16.03 -7.39 5.35
CA ALA A 29 17.30 -6.70 5.28
C ALA A 29 18.04 -7.02 3.98
N GLU A 30 18.21 -8.31 3.68
CA GLU A 30 18.86 -8.79 2.45
C GLU A 30 18.17 -8.23 1.21
N ALA A 31 16.84 -8.36 1.12
CA ALA A 31 16.08 -7.84 0.00
C ALA A 31 16.17 -6.32 -0.13
N ARG A 32 16.26 -5.58 0.98
CA ARG A 32 16.44 -4.13 0.95
C ARG A 32 17.79 -3.75 0.38
N ASP A 33 18.84 -4.45 0.79
CA ASP A 33 20.20 -4.20 0.30
C ASP A 33 20.34 -4.57 -1.19
N GLU A 34 19.69 -5.64 -1.64
CA GLU A 34 19.70 -6.07 -3.05
C GLU A 34 18.93 -5.13 -3.98
N THR A 35 17.84 -4.53 -3.50
CA THR A 35 16.95 -3.70 -4.32
C THR A 35 17.16 -2.20 -4.15
N ASP A 36 18.05 -1.78 -3.24
CA ASP A 36 18.19 -0.39 -2.78
C ASP A 36 16.83 0.21 -2.37
N ALA A 37 16.01 -0.59 -1.68
CA ALA A 37 14.66 -0.18 -1.32
C ALA A 37 14.65 0.94 -0.27
N ASP A 38 13.86 1.98 -0.54
CA ASP A 38 13.67 3.12 0.35
C ASP A 38 13.00 2.74 1.68
N CYS A 39 12.24 1.65 1.71
CA CYS A 39 11.58 1.14 2.92
C CYS A 39 11.32 -0.37 2.84
N LEU A 40 11.10 -1.00 3.99
CA LEU A 40 10.98 -2.45 4.10
C LEU A 40 9.72 -3.01 3.43
N ILE A 41 8.72 -2.18 3.13
CA ILE A 41 7.52 -2.67 2.42
C ILE A 41 7.80 -2.96 0.95
N VAL A 42 8.77 -2.26 0.34
CA VAL A 42 9.22 -2.54 -1.02
C VAL A 42 10.09 -3.80 -1.01
N ALA A 43 10.97 -3.94 -0.02
CA ALA A 43 11.74 -5.18 0.19
C ALA A 43 10.82 -6.40 0.42
N LEU A 44 9.71 -6.25 1.15
CA LEU A 44 8.73 -7.32 1.33
C LEU A 44 8.10 -7.78 0.00
N ALA A 45 7.81 -6.84 -0.91
CA ALA A 45 7.29 -7.21 -2.23
C ALA A 45 8.31 -8.08 -2.98
N TYR A 46 9.59 -7.68 -2.97
CA TYR A 46 10.67 -8.45 -3.56
C TYR A 46 10.79 -9.85 -2.94
N VAL A 47 10.81 -9.96 -1.60
CA VAL A 47 10.83 -11.28 -0.91
C VAL A 47 9.66 -12.16 -1.35
N CYS A 48 8.46 -11.57 -1.49
CA CYS A 48 7.28 -12.30 -1.94
C CYS A 48 7.35 -12.74 -3.42
N GLU A 49 8.14 -12.04 -4.25
CA GLU A 49 8.35 -12.38 -5.66
C GLU A 49 9.46 -13.42 -5.84
N THR A 50 10.46 -13.46 -4.95
CA THR A 50 11.66 -14.29 -5.13
C THR A 50 11.66 -15.59 -4.34
N ASP A 51 10.86 -15.72 -3.27
CA ASP A 51 10.77 -16.99 -2.52
C ASP A 51 9.45 -17.74 -2.79
N PRO A 52 9.45 -18.75 -3.68
CA PRO A 52 8.26 -19.57 -3.96
C PRO A 52 7.83 -20.43 -2.77
N LEU A 53 8.69 -20.70 -1.79
CA LEU A 53 8.31 -21.48 -0.59
C LEU A 53 7.32 -20.71 0.28
N LEU A 54 7.32 -19.37 0.21
CA LEU A 54 6.33 -18.55 0.90
C LEU A 54 4.93 -18.77 0.34
N GLU A 55 4.78 -19.01 -0.97
CA GLU A 55 3.47 -19.33 -1.54
C GLU A 55 2.94 -20.65 -1.01
N VAL A 56 3.80 -21.67 -0.89
CA VAL A 56 3.44 -22.98 -0.34
C VAL A 56 3.02 -22.85 1.13
N ALA A 57 3.82 -22.14 1.93
CA ALA A 57 3.51 -21.90 3.34
C ALA A 57 2.20 -21.10 3.52
N GLY A 58 2.00 -20.07 2.69
CA GLY A 58 0.79 -19.26 2.69
C GLY A 58 -0.45 -20.04 2.26
N LEU A 59 -0.34 -20.90 1.24
CA LEU A 59 -1.43 -21.76 0.79
C LEU A 59 -1.87 -22.70 1.91
N ALA A 60 -0.92 -23.43 2.52
CA ALA A 60 -1.21 -24.35 3.61
C ALA A 60 -1.86 -23.63 4.81
N TRP A 61 -1.37 -22.44 5.14
CA TRP A 61 -1.90 -21.68 6.27
C TRP A 61 -3.31 -21.12 6.01
N LEU A 62 -3.57 -20.56 4.83
CA LEU A 62 -4.91 -20.07 4.48
C LEU A 62 -5.92 -21.22 4.33
N ASP A 63 -5.50 -22.39 3.85
CA ASP A 63 -6.34 -23.59 3.80
C ASP A 63 -6.77 -24.02 5.20
N GLY A 64 -5.83 -24.05 6.15
CA GLY A 64 -6.11 -24.35 7.56
C GLY A 64 -7.02 -23.34 8.29
N HIS A 65 -7.40 -22.23 7.64
CA HIS A 65 -8.32 -21.22 8.15
C HIS A 65 -9.60 -21.09 7.29
N ASP A 66 -9.88 -22.06 6.42
CA ASP A 66 -11.05 -22.07 5.53
C ASP A 66 -11.17 -20.83 4.62
N LEU A 67 -10.02 -20.24 4.26
CA LEU A 67 -9.95 -19.03 3.44
C LEU A 67 -9.74 -19.31 1.95
N LEU A 68 -9.53 -20.57 1.58
CA LEU A 68 -9.42 -21.01 0.19
C LEU A 68 -10.79 -21.44 -0.37
N LYS A 69 -10.99 -21.22 -1.66
CA LYS A 69 -12.12 -21.74 -2.43
C LYS A 69 -11.63 -22.75 -3.44
N ARG A 70 -12.04 -24.01 -3.27
CA ARG A 70 -11.64 -25.14 -4.15
C ARG A 70 -10.11 -25.29 -4.24
N GLY A 71 -9.41 -25.14 -3.12
CA GLY A 71 -7.96 -25.28 -3.04
C GLY A 71 -7.15 -24.09 -3.60
N GLY A 72 -7.79 -22.94 -3.85
CA GLY A 72 -7.11 -21.74 -4.33
C GLY A 72 -7.68 -20.44 -3.76
N LEU A 73 -7.06 -19.32 -4.09
CA LEU A 73 -7.52 -17.99 -3.67
C LEU A 73 -8.92 -17.68 -4.20
N ASP A 74 -9.74 -17.02 -3.39
CA ASP A 74 -11.06 -16.56 -3.79
C ASP A 74 -10.96 -15.60 -5.00
N PRO A 75 -11.67 -15.85 -6.13
CA PRO A 75 -11.74 -14.92 -7.26
C PRO A 75 -12.21 -13.51 -6.88
N PHE A 76 -12.90 -13.36 -5.75
CA PHE A 76 -13.21 -12.06 -5.15
C PHE A 76 -11.94 -11.22 -4.89
N TRP A 77 -10.86 -11.84 -4.39
CA TRP A 77 -9.60 -11.15 -4.12
C TRP A 77 -8.84 -10.79 -5.39
N HIS A 78 -9.09 -11.43 -6.53
CA HIS A 78 -8.54 -10.97 -7.80
C HIS A 78 -9.03 -9.56 -8.15
N LYS A 79 -10.29 -9.27 -7.86
CA LYS A 79 -10.89 -7.93 -8.07
C LYS A 79 -10.59 -6.97 -6.91
N ARG A 80 -10.23 -7.50 -5.75
CA ARG A 80 -10.01 -6.77 -4.49
C ARG A 80 -8.74 -7.23 -3.77
N PRO A 81 -7.55 -7.10 -4.39
CA PRO A 81 -6.31 -7.67 -3.84
C PRO A 81 -5.95 -7.09 -2.47
N LYS A 82 -6.33 -5.83 -2.20
CA LYS A 82 -6.14 -5.20 -0.89
C LYS A 82 -6.84 -5.95 0.25
N LEU A 83 -8.02 -6.53 -0.02
CA LEU A 83 -8.75 -7.28 1.00
C LEU A 83 -8.04 -8.61 1.26
N GLY A 84 -7.58 -9.30 0.20
CA GLY A 84 -6.79 -10.53 0.34
C GLY A 84 -5.48 -10.31 1.09
N LEU A 85 -4.72 -9.26 0.74
CA LEU A 85 -3.46 -8.91 1.42
C LEU A 85 -3.66 -8.55 2.92
N GLY A 86 -4.85 -8.09 3.30
CA GLY A 86 -5.19 -7.78 4.69
C GLY A 86 -5.69 -8.98 5.50
N GLN A 87 -6.01 -10.12 4.87
CA GLN A 87 -6.51 -11.28 5.60
C GLN A 87 -5.48 -11.91 6.55
N PRO A 88 -4.19 -12.07 6.15
CA PRO A 88 -3.16 -12.52 7.08
C PRO A 88 -3.10 -11.70 8.37
N ALA A 89 -3.08 -10.36 8.24
CA ALA A 89 -3.11 -9.45 9.38
C ALA A 89 -4.34 -9.66 10.27
N LYS A 90 -5.52 -9.82 9.65
CA LYS A 90 -6.78 -10.07 10.37
C LYS A 90 -6.77 -11.40 11.12
N LEU A 91 -6.21 -12.47 10.55
CA LEU A 91 -6.09 -13.77 11.22
C LEU A 91 -5.23 -13.69 12.48
N HIS A 92 -4.26 -12.77 12.52
CA HIS A 92 -3.45 -12.47 13.70
C HIS A 92 -4.09 -11.44 14.65
N GLY A 93 -5.36 -11.08 14.44
CA GLY A 93 -6.10 -10.19 15.35
C GLY A 93 -5.93 -8.70 15.05
N LEU A 94 -5.24 -8.32 13.98
CA LEU A 94 -5.16 -6.90 13.59
C LEU A 94 -6.49 -6.41 13.01
N THR A 95 -6.80 -5.16 13.31
CA THR A 95 -8.02 -4.47 12.89
C THR A 95 -7.70 -3.33 11.93
N ALA A 96 -8.73 -2.66 11.43
CA ALA A 96 -8.55 -1.47 10.61
C ALA A 96 -7.86 -0.31 11.37
N ALA A 97 -7.98 -0.27 12.71
CA ALA A 97 -7.32 0.75 13.54
C ALA A 97 -5.80 0.58 13.58
N ASP A 98 -5.31 -0.64 13.35
CA ASP A 98 -3.88 -0.98 13.41
C ASP A 98 -3.17 -0.73 12.07
N ALA A 99 -3.90 -0.34 11.01
CA ALA A 99 -3.37 -0.26 9.66
C ALA A 99 -2.20 0.72 9.52
N ASP A 100 -2.29 1.88 10.19
CA ASP A 100 -1.21 2.85 10.18
C ASP A 100 -0.01 2.33 10.97
N ALA A 101 -0.20 1.84 12.19
CA ALA A 101 0.90 1.28 12.98
C ALA A 101 1.63 0.14 12.24
N HIS A 102 0.87 -0.75 11.60
CA HIS A 102 1.41 -1.82 10.77
C HIS A 102 2.24 -1.26 9.60
N ARG A 103 1.76 -0.21 8.91
CA ARG A 103 2.56 0.48 7.88
C ARG A 103 3.82 1.13 8.47
N GLY A 104 3.74 1.64 9.69
CA GLY A 104 4.84 2.26 10.43
C GLY A 104 6.00 1.31 10.67
N LEU A 105 5.74 0.02 10.94
CA LEU A 105 6.79 -1.00 11.14
C LEU A 105 7.77 -1.06 9.95
N TYR A 106 7.24 -0.91 8.73
CA TYR A 106 8.04 -0.99 7.50
C TYR A 106 8.82 0.30 7.18
N THR A 107 8.72 1.32 8.03
CA THR A 107 9.53 2.56 7.93
C THR A 107 10.85 2.47 8.70
N PHE A 108 10.97 1.50 9.62
CA PHE A 108 12.18 1.30 10.42
C PHE A 108 13.31 0.68 9.61
N SER A 109 14.54 0.86 10.10
CA SER A 109 15.66 0.02 9.68
C SER A 109 15.46 -1.43 10.16
N PRO A 110 16.10 -2.42 9.52
CA PRO A 110 16.04 -3.81 9.99
C PRO A 110 16.44 -3.98 11.45
N ALA A 111 17.47 -3.25 11.91
CA ALA A 111 17.92 -3.31 13.30
C ALA A 111 16.89 -2.74 14.28
N GLN A 112 16.25 -1.62 13.94
CA GLN A 112 15.17 -1.04 14.75
C GLN A 112 13.95 -1.95 14.80
N LEU A 113 13.58 -2.55 13.67
CA LEU A 113 12.48 -3.50 13.60
C LEU A 113 12.80 -4.73 14.47
N ARG A 114 14.02 -5.26 14.37
CA ARG A 114 14.49 -6.40 15.18
C ARG A 114 14.38 -6.12 16.67
N HIS A 115 14.89 -4.98 17.11
CA HIS A 115 14.83 -4.57 18.51
C HIS A 115 13.39 -4.53 19.06
N ARG A 116 12.43 -4.05 18.26
CA ARG A 116 11.01 -4.00 18.67
C ARG A 116 10.38 -5.38 18.80
N PHE A 117 10.75 -6.32 17.92
CA PHE A 117 10.29 -7.70 18.02
C PHE A 117 10.94 -8.43 19.19
N ASP A 118 12.26 -8.26 19.40
CA ASP A 118 12.99 -8.85 20.53
C ASP A 118 12.38 -8.40 21.88
N ALA A 119 11.88 -7.16 21.97
CA ALA A 119 11.28 -6.62 23.19
C ALA A 119 9.94 -7.26 23.58
N VAL A 120 9.27 -7.96 22.66
CA VAL A 120 7.96 -8.59 22.91
C VAL A 120 7.94 -10.09 22.63
N SER A 121 9.02 -10.65 22.10
CA SER A 121 9.13 -12.09 21.85
C SER A 121 9.47 -12.83 23.14
N ASP A 122 8.77 -13.93 23.40
CA ASP A 122 9.14 -14.85 24.49
C ASP A 122 10.09 -15.94 23.98
N GLN A 123 9.98 -16.29 22.69
CA GLN A 123 10.76 -17.37 22.06
C GLN A 123 11.28 -16.94 20.69
N SER A 124 12.45 -17.47 20.30
CA SER A 124 13.02 -17.21 18.97
C SER A 124 12.19 -17.82 17.83
N SER A 125 11.33 -18.79 18.13
CA SER A 125 10.42 -19.45 17.18
C SER A 125 9.10 -18.70 16.97
N ASP A 126 8.86 -17.61 17.69
CA ASP A 126 7.65 -16.83 17.51
C ASP A 126 7.57 -16.27 16.09
N THR A 127 6.43 -16.49 15.45
CA THR A 127 6.25 -16.09 14.05
C THR A 127 6.05 -14.57 13.94
N PHE A 128 6.53 -13.98 12.85
CA PHE A 128 6.41 -12.55 12.58
C PHE A 128 4.97 -12.05 12.76
N GLY A 129 3.99 -12.74 12.15
CA GLY A 129 2.58 -12.39 12.22
C GLY A 129 1.99 -12.45 13.63
N ALA A 130 2.39 -13.45 14.43
CA ALA A 130 1.88 -13.63 15.79
C ALA A 130 2.33 -12.52 16.76
N LEU A 131 3.52 -11.94 16.54
CA LEU A 131 4.04 -10.86 17.37
C LEU A 131 3.50 -9.48 16.98
N LEU A 132 2.92 -9.32 15.78
CA LEU A 132 2.46 -8.02 15.29
C LEU A 132 1.52 -7.27 16.25
N PRO A 133 0.50 -7.87 16.88
CA PRO A 133 -0.36 -7.16 17.82
C PRO A 133 0.42 -6.60 19.02
N SER A 134 1.35 -7.39 19.58
CA SER A 134 2.18 -6.97 20.71
C SER A 134 3.16 -5.86 20.32
N VAL A 135 3.82 -6.00 19.15
CA VAL A 135 4.73 -4.97 18.64
C VAL A 135 3.99 -3.65 18.37
N ILE A 136 2.81 -3.73 17.74
CA ILE A 136 1.96 -2.57 17.46
C ILE A 136 1.48 -1.92 18.75
N GLY A 137 0.98 -2.73 19.70
CA GLY A 137 0.54 -2.26 21.00
C GLY A 137 1.64 -1.54 21.78
N ALA A 138 2.86 -2.09 21.79
CA ALA A 138 4.03 -1.46 22.41
C ALA A 138 4.48 -0.17 21.72
N GLY A 139 4.33 -0.08 20.39
CA GLY A 139 4.65 1.11 19.61
C GLY A 139 3.64 2.26 19.77
N GLY A 140 2.39 1.94 20.10
CA GLY A 140 1.35 2.90 20.45
C GLY A 140 1.11 4.00 19.41
N THR A 141 0.81 5.21 19.90
CA THR A 141 0.43 6.36 19.08
C THR A 141 1.56 6.89 18.19
N GLU A 142 2.81 6.77 18.63
CA GLU A 142 3.99 7.19 17.86
C GLU A 142 4.15 6.34 16.59
N LEU A 143 4.02 5.02 16.72
CA LEU A 143 4.09 4.11 15.59
C LEU A 143 2.96 4.37 14.59
N SER A 144 1.74 4.57 15.08
CA SER A 144 0.60 4.96 14.25
C SER A 144 0.83 6.28 13.52
N ALA A 145 1.37 7.30 14.18
CA ALA A 145 1.65 8.60 13.55
C ALA A 145 2.71 8.48 12.44
N THR A 146 3.78 7.72 12.71
CA THR A 146 4.83 7.41 11.71
C THR A 146 4.25 6.70 10.50
N GLY A 147 3.39 5.71 10.74
CA GLY A 147 2.69 4.98 9.69
C GLY A 147 1.71 5.82 8.88
N ALA A 148 0.96 6.70 9.53
CA ALA A 148 0.05 7.64 8.86
C ALA A 148 0.81 8.60 7.94
N ALA A 149 1.94 9.15 8.41
CA ALA A 149 2.82 9.97 7.58
C ALA A 149 3.37 9.20 6.37
N ALA A 150 3.78 7.94 6.56
CA ALA A 150 4.24 7.09 5.47
C ALA A 150 3.11 6.73 4.47
N THR A 151 1.89 6.48 4.95
CA THR A 151 0.71 6.27 4.10
C THR A 151 0.39 7.52 3.26
N GLU A 152 0.53 8.71 3.84
CA GLU A 152 0.37 10.00 3.16
C GLU A 152 1.43 10.16 2.05
N GLN A 153 2.69 9.89 2.38
CA GLN A 153 3.79 9.94 1.41
C GLN A 153 3.58 8.94 0.27
N ASP A 154 3.22 7.69 0.57
CA ASP A 154 2.91 6.67 -0.45
C ASP A 154 1.78 7.14 -1.38
N ALA A 155 0.82 7.92 -0.87
CA ALA A 155 -0.27 8.49 -1.65
C ALA A 155 0.19 9.65 -2.53
N ALA A 156 1.08 10.51 -2.03
CA ALA A 156 1.72 11.56 -2.80
C ALA A 156 2.57 11.00 -3.94
N ASP A 157 3.41 10.00 -3.67
CA ASP A 157 4.30 9.39 -4.68
C ASP A 157 3.48 8.77 -5.81
N ARG A 158 2.41 8.03 -5.50
CA ARG A 158 1.50 7.48 -6.50
C ARG A 158 0.81 8.57 -7.32
N TYR A 159 0.45 9.68 -6.69
CA TYR A 159 -0.15 10.81 -7.39
C TYR A 159 0.84 11.40 -8.39
N TRP A 160 2.06 11.71 -7.96
CA TRP A 160 3.09 12.30 -8.80
C TRP A 160 3.52 11.38 -9.94
N ALA A 161 3.73 10.08 -9.66
CA ALA A 161 4.05 9.09 -10.68
C ALA A 161 2.94 8.99 -11.75
N LYS A 162 1.67 9.03 -11.33
CA LYS A 162 0.53 9.00 -12.26
C LYS A 162 0.44 10.27 -13.09
N SER A 163 0.69 11.43 -12.49
CA SER A 163 0.72 12.71 -13.21
C SER A 163 1.83 12.74 -14.26
N ALA A 164 3.04 12.28 -13.91
CA ALA A 164 4.17 12.17 -14.83
C ALA A 164 3.88 11.19 -15.99
N SER A 165 3.36 9.99 -15.67
CA SER A 165 2.97 8.99 -16.67
C SER A 165 1.89 9.52 -17.62
N PHE A 166 0.90 10.25 -17.10
CA PHE A 166 -0.13 10.87 -17.91
C PHE A 166 0.46 11.95 -18.84
N ALA A 167 1.36 12.79 -18.35
CA ALA A 167 2.04 13.81 -19.16
C ALA A 167 2.87 13.18 -20.29
N GLU A 168 3.65 12.13 -20.00
CA GLU A 168 4.40 11.36 -21.00
C GLU A 168 3.47 10.73 -22.05
N HIS A 169 2.38 10.10 -21.60
CA HIS A 169 1.38 9.53 -22.50
C HIS A 169 0.78 10.59 -23.44
N GLN A 170 0.52 11.81 -22.94
CA GLN A 170 0.06 12.92 -23.77
C GLN A 170 1.11 13.41 -24.78
N ARG A 171 2.41 13.37 -24.45
CA ARG A 171 3.49 13.75 -25.38
C ARG A 171 3.66 12.73 -26.50
N THR A 172 3.58 11.44 -26.17
CA THR A 172 3.80 10.33 -27.11
C THR A 172 2.58 10.00 -27.97
N ASN A 173 1.36 10.27 -27.48
CA ASN A 173 0.13 9.96 -28.21
C ASN A 173 -0.53 11.23 -28.73
N GLY A 174 -0.59 11.35 -30.06
CA GLY A 174 -1.29 12.44 -30.75
C GLY A 174 -2.82 12.38 -30.64
N ASP A 175 -3.40 11.25 -30.20
CA ASP A 175 -4.86 11.11 -30.06
C ASP A 175 -5.39 11.93 -28.87
N ARG A 176 -5.94 13.10 -29.19
CA ARG A 176 -6.57 14.00 -28.22
C ARG A 176 -8.10 13.91 -28.20
N ARG A 177 -8.71 12.88 -28.82
CA ARG A 177 -10.19 12.71 -28.83
C ARG A 177 -10.80 12.66 -27.44
N TRP A 178 -10.04 12.21 -26.44
CA TRP A 178 -10.48 12.19 -25.04
C TRP A 178 -10.85 13.58 -24.51
N ARG A 179 -10.21 14.66 -25.01
CA ARG A 179 -10.43 16.03 -24.54
C ARG A 179 -11.84 16.53 -24.84
N TRP A 180 -12.46 16.03 -25.91
CA TRP A 180 -13.80 16.41 -26.36
C TRP A 180 -14.92 15.60 -25.71
N LYS A 181 -14.59 14.54 -24.96
CA LYS A 181 -15.59 13.75 -24.23
C LYS A 181 -16.17 14.55 -23.06
N PRO A 182 -17.34 14.18 -22.53
CA PRO A 182 -17.85 14.76 -21.29
C PRO A 182 -16.87 14.58 -20.11
N PRO A 183 -16.86 15.54 -19.15
CA PRO A 183 -16.11 15.42 -17.91
C PRO A 183 -16.46 14.13 -17.15
N LEU A 184 -15.48 13.57 -16.46
CA LEU A 184 -15.74 12.46 -15.55
C LEU A 184 -16.39 12.99 -14.27
N SER A 185 -17.31 12.23 -13.67
CA SER A 185 -17.92 12.56 -12.36
C SER A 185 -16.86 12.92 -11.31
N ARG A 186 -15.74 12.17 -11.29
CA ARG A 186 -14.62 12.46 -10.39
C ARG A 186 -13.96 13.82 -10.62
N GLN A 187 -13.84 14.29 -11.87
CA GLN A 187 -13.34 15.63 -12.16
C GLN A 187 -14.30 16.70 -11.65
N GLY A 188 -15.61 16.48 -11.79
CA GLY A 188 -16.63 17.38 -11.22
C GLY A 188 -16.56 17.47 -9.70
N HIS A 189 -16.39 16.34 -9.00
CA HIS A 189 -16.19 16.34 -7.55
C HIS A 189 -14.91 17.08 -7.14
N HIS A 190 -13.79 16.83 -7.82
CA HIS A 190 -12.54 17.54 -7.55
C HIS A 190 -12.66 19.04 -7.81
N ALA A 191 -13.36 19.44 -8.89
CA ALA A 191 -13.55 20.84 -9.22
C ALA A 191 -14.36 21.56 -8.14
N ARG A 192 -15.42 20.92 -7.61
CA ARG A 192 -16.19 21.43 -6.48
C ARG A 192 -15.32 21.64 -5.24
N THR A 193 -14.57 20.62 -4.85
CA THR A 193 -13.70 20.71 -3.68
C THR A 193 -12.66 21.82 -3.83
N ILE A 194 -12.08 22.01 -5.03
CA ILE A 194 -11.11 23.08 -5.27
C ILE A 194 -11.78 24.46 -5.29
N ALA A 195 -12.95 24.58 -5.92
CA ALA A 195 -13.71 25.83 -5.94
C ALA A 195 -14.08 26.30 -4.53
N GLU A 196 -14.51 25.38 -3.67
CA GLU A 196 -14.81 25.66 -2.26
C GLU A 196 -13.56 26.03 -1.46
N LEU A 197 -12.45 25.30 -1.63
CA LEU A 197 -11.22 25.54 -0.87
C LEU A 197 -10.47 26.81 -1.29
N LYS A 198 -10.51 27.16 -2.58
CA LYS A 198 -9.78 28.31 -3.14
C LYS A 198 -10.66 29.53 -3.39
N GLU A 199 -11.95 29.45 -3.07
CA GLU A 199 -12.95 30.50 -3.33
C GLU A 199 -12.98 30.96 -4.80
N VAL A 200 -12.78 30.03 -5.73
CA VAL A 200 -12.82 30.28 -7.18
C VAL A 200 -14.13 29.80 -7.79
N ALA A 201 -14.55 30.41 -8.90
CA ALA A 201 -15.78 30.01 -9.59
C ALA A 201 -15.65 28.59 -10.17
N MET A 202 -16.72 27.80 -10.05
CA MET A 202 -16.80 26.47 -10.66
C MET A 202 -16.59 26.54 -12.18
N PRO A 203 -15.94 25.52 -12.77
CA PRO A 203 -15.77 25.46 -14.21
C PRO A 203 -17.12 25.41 -14.95
N ALA A 204 -17.31 26.31 -15.92
CA ALA A 204 -18.40 26.24 -16.90
C ALA A 204 -18.11 25.22 -18.04
N GLU A 205 -16.92 24.62 -18.01
CA GLU A 205 -16.33 23.76 -19.00
C GLU A 205 -17.16 22.48 -19.25
N ARG A 206 -17.60 22.29 -20.50
CA ARG A 206 -18.43 21.15 -20.91
C ARG A 206 -17.65 19.93 -21.40
N THR A 207 -16.32 20.02 -21.47
CA THR A 207 -15.48 18.96 -22.01
C THR A 207 -14.40 18.55 -21.02
N ARG A 208 -14.01 17.28 -21.10
CA ARG A 208 -13.02 16.64 -20.23
C ARG A 208 -11.66 17.33 -20.28
N GLY A 209 -11.27 17.81 -21.45
CA GLY A 209 -10.00 18.50 -21.66
C GLY A 209 -9.99 19.87 -21.00
N HIS A 210 -11.07 20.66 -21.14
CA HIS A 210 -11.15 21.95 -20.48
C HIS A 210 -11.27 21.79 -18.95
N ALA A 211 -12.07 20.84 -18.47
CA ALA A 211 -12.13 20.53 -17.03
C ALA A 211 -10.76 20.08 -16.48
N ALA A 212 -9.96 19.34 -17.26
CA ALA A 212 -8.61 18.98 -16.86
C ALA A 212 -7.67 20.19 -16.78
N ASN A 213 -7.75 21.12 -17.75
CA ASN A 213 -6.98 22.37 -17.71
C ASN A 213 -7.37 23.22 -16.50
N TRP A 214 -8.67 23.46 -16.28
CA TRP A 214 -9.14 24.22 -15.13
C TRP A 214 -8.66 23.63 -13.80
N LEU A 215 -8.71 22.30 -13.67
CA LEU A 215 -8.19 21.62 -12.49
C LEU A 215 -6.69 21.88 -12.32
N ASP A 216 -5.90 21.81 -13.39
CA ASP A 216 -4.45 22.05 -13.35
C ASP A 216 -4.13 23.51 -12.97
N ASP A 217 -4.81 24.47 -13.60
CA ASP A 217 -4.65 25.92 -13.36
C ASP A 217 -5.01 26.31 -11.92
N ASN A 218 -5.89 25.56 -11.26
CA ASN A 218 -6.28 25.77 -9.87
C ASN A 218 -5.56 24.85 -8.87
N GLY A 219 -4.42 24.27 -9.27
CA GLY A 219 -3.52 23.53 -8.40
C GLY A 219 -3.94 22.08 -8.14
N ALA A 220 -4.58 21.41 -9.13
CA ALA A 220 -5.15 20.06 -9.07
C ALA A 220 -4.75 19.17 -7.88
N ASN A 221 -5.73 18.60 -7.18
CA ASN A 221 -5.56 17.78 -5.98
C ASN A 221 -4.88 18.55 -4.81
N PRO A 222 -5.67 19.35 -4.05
CA PRO A 222 -5.16 20.24 -3.00
C PRO A 222 -4.51 19.49 -1.83
N ARG A 223 -4.66 18.16 -1.76
CA ARG A 223 -3.97 17.32 -0.78
C ARG A 223 -2.45 17.30 -0.97
N PHE A 224 -1.96 17.38 -2.20
CA PHE A 224 -0.52 17.20 -2.51
C PHE A 224 0.13 18.41 -3.21
N ARG A 225 -0.68 19.29 -3.82
CA ARG A 225 -0.21 20.58 -4.32
C ARG A 225 -0.47 21.65 -3.27
N LYS A 226 0.60 22.10 -2.60
CA LYS A 226 0.57 23.19 -1.63
C LYS A 226 0.87 24.49 -2.36
N ASP A 227 -0.06 24.86 -3.23
CA ASP A 227 -0.04 26.12 -3.98
C ASP A 227 -1.27 26.94 -3.57
#